data_AF-A0A381Q3H6-F1
#
_entry.id   AF-A0A381Q3H6-F1
#
_cell.length_a   1.000
_cell.length_b   1.000
_cell.length_c   1.000
_cell.angle_alpha   90.00
_cell.angle_beta   90.00
_cell.angle_gamma   90.00
#
_symmetry.space_group_name_H-M   'P 1'
#
loop_
_entity.id
_entity.type
_entity.pdbx_description
1 polymer ?
#
loop_
_entity_poly.entity_id
_entity_poly.type
_entity_poly.pdbx_seq_one_letter_code
_entity_poly.pdbx_strand_id
1 'polypeptide(L)'
;MNRDKIAEMLDPILSQIEKRSAVADTFVDKETYRLYLTTFWANLVMDPEEAQLTETDLETAHSVINEVASEILGESEAITESFRFIASRSGDTAMDKAKLSKSHRDLLTYFSSMILDPDGHRKWMSELRDR
;
A
#
# COMPACT_ATOMS: atom_id res chain seq x y z
N MET A 1 -1.80 -19.91 5.04
CA MET A 1 -2.63 -19.73 6.25
C MET A 1 -4.11 -19.59 5.86
N ASN A 2 -5.08 -19.74 6.78
CA ASN A 2 -6.49 -19.49 6.46
C ASN A 2 -6.81 -17.99 6.60
N ARG A 3 -7.90 -17.53 5.96
CA ARG A 3 -8.29 -16.11 5.91
C ARG A 3 -8.45 -15.49 7.31
N ASP A 4 -9.11 -16.17 8.23
CA ASP A 4 -9.41 -15.61 9.55
C ASP A 4 -8.15 -15.32 10.36
N LYS A 5 -7.16 -16.22 10.32
CA LYS A 5 -5.86 -15.98 10.98
C LYS A 5 -5.08 -14.83 10.33
N ILE A 6 -5.17 -14.70 9.00
CA ILE A 6 -4.58 -13.55 8.29
C ILE A 6 -5.26 -12.25 8.75
N ALA A 7 -6.58 -12.24 8.88
CA ALA A 7 -7.31 -11.08 9.37
C ALA A 7 -6.92 -10.71 10.82
N GLU A 8 -6.90 -11.68 11.74
CA GLU A 8 -6.48 -11.46 13.14
C GLU A 8 -5.05 -10.90 13.26
N MET A 9 -4.15 -11.35 12.38
CA MET A 9 -2.76 -10.91 12.36
C MET A 9 -2.59 -9.50 11.79
N LEU A 10 -3.36 -9.15 10.76
CA LEU A 10 -3.29 -7.86 10.09
C LEU A 10 -4.01 -6.76 10.87
N ASP A 11 -5.06 -7.11 11.62
CA ASP A 11 -5.91 -6.17 12.36
C ASP A 11 -5.13 -5.17 13.24
N PRO A 12 -4.12 -5.56 14.05
CA PRO A 12 -3.37 -4.60 14.86
C PRO A 12 -2.67 -3.52 14.04
N ILE A 13 -2.14 -3.87 12.86
CA ILE A 13 -1.44 -2.92 12.00
C ILE A 13 -2.45 -2.03 11.28
N LEU A 14 -3.53 -2.59 10.75
CA LEU A 14 -4.58 -1.84 10.05
C LEU A 14 -5.27 -0.84 11.00
N SER A 15 -5.57 -1.26 12.23
CA SER A 15 -6.08 -0.39 13.29
C SER A 15 -5.12 0.76 13.63
N GLN A 16 -3.81 0.52 13.61
CA GLN A 16 -2.82 1.56 13.85
C GLN A 16 -2.69 2.52 12.66
N ILE A 17 -2.84 2.04 11.42
CA ILE A 17 -2.89 2.89 10.23
C ILE A 17 -4.08 3.84 10.31
N GLU A 18 -5.27 3.34 10.64
CA GLU A 18 -6.46 4.16 10.85
C GLU A 18 -6.22 5.21 11.93
N LYS A 19 -5.76 4.78 13.12
CA LYS A 19 -5.51 5.67 14.26
C LYS A 19 -4.51 6.78 13.94
N ARG A 20 -3.43 6.46 13.21
CA ARG A 20 -2.42 7.45 12.79
C ARG A 20 -2.91 8.41 11.73
N SER A 21 -3.96 8.04 11.02
CA SER A 21 -4.60 8.85 9.99
C SER A 21 -5.78 9.66 10.53
N ALA A 22 -6.14 9.49 11.80
CA ALA A 22 -7.22 10.23 12.43
C ALA A 22 -6.83 11.71 12.67
N VAL A 23 -7.72 12.64 12.27
CA VAL A 23 -7.59 14.09 12.47
C VAL A 23 -8.44 14.56 13.65
N ALA A 24 -9.56 13.88 13.90
CA ALA A 24 -10.45 14.03 15.05
C ALA A 24 -11.13 12.67 15.31
N ASP A 25 -11.82 12.50 16.44
CA ASP A 25 -12.29 11.18 16.94
C ASP A 25 -12.85 10.23 15.86
N THR A 26 -13.63 10.73 14.91
CA THR A 26 -14.25 9.92 13.85
C THR A 26 -13.80 10.26 12.43
N PHE A 27 -12.88 11.22 12.25
CA PHE A 27 -12.48 11.69 10.91
C PHE A 27 -11.08 11.21 10.56
N VAL A 28 -11.00 10.41 9.50
CA VAL A 28 -9.75 9.91 8.93
C VAL A 28 -9.31 10.78 7.74
N ASP A 29 -8.07 11.27 7.78
CA ASP A 29 -7.40 11.83 6.61
C ASP A 29 -7.06 10.69 5.63
N LYS A 30 -7.83 10.65 4.55
CA LYS A 30 -7.68 9.62 3.51
C LYS A 30 -6.34 9.71 2.79
N GLU A 31 -5.74 10.89 2.63
CA GLU A 31 -4.42 10.99 1.97
C GLU A 31 -3.36 10.31 2.83
N THR A 32 -3.34 10.64 4.12
CA THR A 32 -2.44 10.02 5.11
C THR A 32 -2.68 8.51 5.22
N TYR A 33 -3.95 8.07 5.22
CA TYR A 33 -4.29 6.64 5.24
C TYR A 33 -3.72 5.91 4.02
N ARG A 34 -3.86 6.45 2.81
CA ARG A 34 -3.30 5.85 1.59
C ARG A 34 -1.79 5.74 1.62
N LEU A 35 -1.08 6.75 2.15
CA LEU A 35 0.38 6.70 2.30
C LEU A 35 0.80 5.53 3.20
N TYR A 36 0.15 5.38 4.36
CA TYR A 36 0.45 4.27 5.27
C TYR A 36 0.06 2.92 4.69
N LEU A 37 -1.11 2.81 4.05
CA LEU A 37 -1.61 1.58 3.44
C LEU A 37 -0.67 1.08 2.33
N THR A 38 -0.28 1.95 1.40
CA THR A 38 0.64 1.58 0.31
C THR A 38 2.03 1.22 0.81
N THR A 39 2.52 1.92 1.84
CA THR A 39 3.80 1.59 2.49
C THR A 39 3.73 0.22 3.16
N PHE A 40 2.65 -0.04 3.89
CA PHE A 40 2.43 -1.33 4.55
C PHE A 40 2.37 -2.46 3.53
N TRP A 41 1.57 -2.32 2.47
CA TRP A 41 1.46 -3.32 1.42
C TRP A 41 2.80 -3.58 0.72
N ALA A 42 3.54 -2.52 0.36
CA ALA A 42 4.85 -2.66 -0.27
C ALA A 42 5.82 -3.46 0.62
N ASN A 43 5.88 -3.15 1.92
CA ASN A 43 6.73 -3.89 2.86
C ASN A 43 6.28 -5.35 3.00
N LEU A 44 4.98 -5.61 3.11
CA LEU A 44 4.44 -6.96 3.24
C LEU A 44 4.74 -7.83 2.01
N VAL A 45 4.69 -7.26 0.80
CA VAL A 45 5.05 -7.98 -0.43
C VAL A 45 6.56 -8.21 -0.54
N MET A 46 7.38 -7.28 -0.05
CA MET A 46 8.84 -7.42 -0.08
C MET A 46 9.34 -8.48 0.91
N ASP A 47 8.73 -8.56 2.10
CA ASP A 47 9.12 -9.49 3.16
C ASP A 47 7.89 -10.01 3.91
N PRO A 48 7.15 -10.99 3.34
CA PRO A 48 5.98 -11.55 4.00
C PRO A 48 6.32 -12.32 5.28
N GLU A 49 7.56 -12.79 5.43
CA GLU A 49 7.99 -13.58 6.58
C GLU A 49 8.08 -12.75 7.86
N GLU A 50 8.32 -11.43 7.78
CA GLU A 50 8.22 -10.53 8.94
C GLU A 50 6.82 -10.54 9.56
N ALA A 51 5.79 -10.77 8.75
CA ALA A 51 4.42 -10.96 9.20
C ALA A 51 4.08 -12.43 9.43
N GLN A 52 5.02 -13.38 9.37
CA GLN A 52 4.75 -14.82 9.43
C GLN A 52 3.82 -15.32 8.31
N LEU A 53 3.80 -14.61 7.18
CA LEU A 53 3.11 -15.00 5.95
C LEU A 53 4.08 -15.64 4.97
N THR A 54 3.54 -16.39 4.03
CA THR A 54 4.25 -16.84 2.84
C THR A 54 3.77 -16.06 1.62
N GLU A 55 4.50 -16.16 0.50
CA GLU A 55 4.05 -15.57 -0.78
C GLU A 55 2.64 -16.02 -1.19
N THR A 56 2.30 -17.30 -0.92
CA THR A 56 0.97 -17.85 -1.24
C THR A 56 -0.15 -17.23 -0.41
N ASP A 57 0.17 -16.64 0.73
CA ASP A 57 -0.80 -15.99 1.61
C ASP A 57 -1.09 -14.54 1.18
N LEU A 58 -0.24 -13.94 0.33
CA LEU A 58 -0.35 -12.55 -0.09
C LEU A 58 -1.66 -12.23 -0.82
N GLU A 59 -2.19 -13.14 -1.62
CA GLU A 59 -3.48 -12.93 -2.31
C GLU A 59 -4.64 -12.81 -1.30
N THR A 60 -4.62 -13.64 -0.26
CA THR A 60 -5.61 -13.58 0.81
C THR A 60 -5.42 -12.34 1.66
N ALA A 61 -4.17 -11.97 1.99
CA ALA A 61 -3.84 -10.74 2.70
C ALA A 61 -4.30 -9.51 1.92
N HIS A 62 -4.05 -9.45 0.61
CA HIS A 62 -4.51 -8.40 -0.28
C HIS A 62 -6.03 -8.22 -0.19
N SER A 63 -6.77 -9.34 -0.21
CA SER A 63 -8.23 -9.34 -0.15
C SER A 63 -8.74 -8.80 1.20
N VAL A 64 -8.16 -9.26 2.30
CA VAL A 64 -8.48 -8.78 3.66
C VAL A 64 -8.19 -7.29 3.82
N ILE A 65 -7.02 -6.84 3.35
CA ILE A 65 -6.61 -5.43 3.45
C ILE A 65 -7.56 -4.54 2.64
N ASN A 66 -7.94 -4.93 1.42
CA ASN A 66 -8.90 -4.17 0.63
C ASN A 66 -10.27 -4.09 1.30
N GLU A 67 -10.75 -5.17 1.90
CA GLU A 67 -12.02 -5.18 2.63
C GLU A 67 -12.02 -4.16 3.76
N VAL A 68 -11.03 -4.21 4.65
CA VAL A 68 -10.91 -3.26 5.78
C VAL A 68 -10.72 -1.83 5.28
N ALA A 69 -9.82 -1.62 4.32
CA ALA A 69 -9.55 -0.28 3.78
C ALA A 69 -10.75 0.31 3.03
N SER A 70 -11.62 -0.52 2.45
CA SER A 70 -12.82 -0.07 1.75
C SER A 70 -13.83 0.59 2.68
N GLU A 71 -13.88 0.20 3.97
CA GLU A 71 -14.76 0.82 4.96
C GLU A 71 -14.39 2.29 5.22
N ILE A 72 -13.10 2.64 5.05
CA ILE A 72 -12.56 3.99 5.26
C ILE A 72 -12.53 4.76 3.95
N LEU A 73 -12.01 4.16 2.88
CA LEU A 73 -11.77 4.83 1.62
C LEU A 73 -13.04 4.89 0.75
N GLY A 74 -13.92 3.89 0.84
CA GLY A 74 -15.12 3.73 0.03
C GLY A 74 -14.86 3.04 -1.33
N GLU A 75 -13.69 2.42 -1.50
CA GLU A 75 -13.23 1.81 -2.75
C GLU A 75 -13.04 0.31 -2.59
N SER A 76 -13.59 -0.50 -3.49
CA SER A 76 -13.44 -1.96 -3.45
C SER A 76 -12.01 -2.45 -3.75
N GLU A 77 -11.25 -1.67 -4.53
CA GLU A 77 -9.83 -1.92 -4.82
C GLU A 77 -8.94 -0.88 -4.14
N ALA A 78 -9.15 -0.69 -2.83
CA ALA A 78 -8.52 0.35 -2.04
C ALA A 78 -6.99 0.38 -2.17
N ILE A 79 -6.30 -0.76 -2.27
CA ILE A 79 -4.84 -0.82 -2.46
C ILE A 79 -4.45 -0.27 -3.85
N THR A 80 -5.05 -0.79 -4.92
CA THR A 80 -4.76 -0.37 -6.30
C THR A 80 -5.06 1.11 -6.48
N GLU A 81 -6.20 1.58 -6.00
CA GLU A 81 -6.57 3.00 -6.10
C GLU A 81 -5.69 3.89 -5.21
N SER A 82 -5.16 3.36 -4.11
CA SER A 82 -4.12 4.06 -3.34
C SER A 82 -2.82 4.19 -4.12
N PHE A 83 -2.36 3.17 -4.84
CA PHE A 83 -1.19 3.31 -5.72
C PHE A 83 -1.45 4.24 -6.91
N ARG A 84 -2.70 4.30 -7.42
CA ARG A 84 -3.11 5.30 -8.42
C ARG A 84 -3.05 6.72 -7.87
N PHE A 85 -3.47 6.91 -6.63
CA PHE A 85 -3.31 8.17 -5.92
C PHE A 85 -1.83 8.53 -5.77
N ILE A 86 -0.97 7.61 -5.33
CA ILE A 86 0.49 7.82 -5.23
C ILE A 86 1.07 8.31 -6.57
N ALA A 87 0.66 7.69 -7.69
CA ALA A 87 1.13 8.04 -9.03
C ALA A 87 0.53 9.35 -9.59
N SER A 88 -0.28 10.07 -8.81
CA SER A 88 -0.92 11.32 -9.21
C SER A 88 -0.22 12.55 -8.64
N ARG A 89 -0.49 13.73 -9.22
CA ARG A 89 0.01 15.01 -8.70
C ARG A 89 -0.42 15.28 -7.24
N SER A 90 -1.61 14.83 -6.86
CA SER A 90 -2.09 14.93 -5.47
C SER A 90 -1.29 14.01 -4.55
N GLY A 91 -0.98 12.79 -5.01
CA GLY A 91 -0.09 11.86 -4.30
C GLY A 91 1.30 12.43 -4.10
N ASP A 92 1.91 13.00 -5.14
CA ASP A 92 3.21 13.69 -5.04
C ASP A 92 3.18 14.78 -3.97
N THR A 93 2.13 15.60 -3.98
CA THR A 93 1.94 16.68 -2.99
C THR A 93 1.76 16.11 -1.58
N ALA A 94 1.03 15.01 -1.41
CA ALA A 94 0.84 14.36 -0.12
C ALA A 94 2.16 13.77 0.41
N MET A 95 2.96 13.12 -0.45
CA MET A 95 4.28 12.62 -0.09
C MET A 95 5.23 13.76 0.33
N ASP A 96 5.15 14.92 -0.32
CA ASP A 96 5.88 16.15 0.05
C ASP A 96 5.50 16.65 1.43
N LYS A 97 4.20 16.77 1.71
CA LYS A 97 3.69 17.19 3.02
C LYS A 97 4.10 16.21 4.13
N ALA A 98 4.04 14.92 3.85
CA ALA A 98 4.48 13.85 4.76
C ALA A 98 6.01 13.77 4.91
N LYS A 99 6.77 14.55 4.12
CA LYS A 99 8.24 14.58 4.12
C LYS A 99 8.87 13.20 3.91
N LEU A 100 8.29 12.40 3.02
CA LEU A 100 8.85 11.08 2.71
C LEU A 100 10.26 11.22 2.16
N SER A 101 11.16 10.34 2.63
CA SER A 101 12.53 10.27 2.13
C SER A 101 12.52 9.88 0.64
N LYS A 102 13.64 10.17 -0.05
CA LYS A 102 13.80 9.76 -1.45
C LYS A 102 13.61 8.24 -1.62
N SER A 103 14.23 7.43 -0.77
CA SER A 103 14.14 5.97 -0.85
C SER A 103 12.71 5.45 -0.68
N HIS A 104 11.93 6.06 0.21
CA HIS A 104 10.53 5.68 0.41
C HIS A 104 9.68 6.05 -0.79
N ARG A 105 9.89 7.22 -1.40
CA ARG A 105 9.21 7.59 -2.64
C ARG A 105 9.55 6.65 -3.78
N ASP A 106 10.84 6.37 -3.97
CA ASP A 106 11.32 5.47 -5.01
C ASP A 106 10.66 4.08 -4.87
N LEU A 107 10.51 3.58 -3.64
CA LEU A 107 9.79 2.34 -3.34
C LEU A 107 8.31 2.42 -3.78
N LEU A 108 7.57 3.45 -3.35
CA LEU A 108 6.16 3.57 -3.68
C LEU A 108 5.94 3.75 -5.19
N THR A 109 6.78 4.54 -5.85
CA THR A 109 6.73 4.74 -7.30
C THR A 109 7.06 3.45 -8.06
N TYR A 110 8.03 2.65 -7.59
CA TYR A 110 8.33 1.35 -8.15
C TYR A 110 7.09 0.45 -8.14
N PHE A 111 6.43 0.30 -6.97
CA PHE A 111 5.20 -0.49 -6.86
C PHE A 111 4.04 0.08 -7.67
N SER A 112 3.85 1.40 -7.71
CA SER A 112 2.85 2.04 -8.59
C SER A 112 3.06 1.64 -10.05
N SER A 113 4.30 1.69 -10.55
CA SER A 113 4.58 1.30 -11.94
C SER A 113 4.29 -0.18 -12.20
N MET A 114 4.68 -1.07 -11.28
CA MET A 114 4.48 -2.51 -11.40
C MET A 114 2.99 -2.90 -11.37
N ILE A 115 2.18 -2.23 -10.53
CA ILE A 115 0.76 -2.53 -10.35
C ILE A 115 -0.10 -1.89 -11.47
N LEU A 116 0.20 -0.65 -11.84
CA LEU A 116 -0.66 0.15 -12.74
C LEU A 116 -0.27 0.01 -14.22
N ASP A 117 1.00 -0.24 -14.52
CA ASP A 117 1.51 -0.45 -15.89
C ASP A 117 2.58 -1.56 -15.91
N PRO A 118 2.20 -2.84 -15.73
CA PRO A 118 3.15 -3.95 -15.70
C PRO A 118 3.99 -4.08 -16.99
N ASP A 119 3.41 -3.73 -18.15
CA ASP A 119 4.11 -3.76 -19.44
C ASP A 119 5.18 -2.67 -19.54
N GLY A 120 4.82 -1.43 -19.20
CA GLY A 120 5.76 -0.33 -19.13
C GLY A 120 6.87 -0.58 -18.09
N HIS A 121 6.51 -1.12 -16.93
CA HIS A 121 7.45 -1.51 -15.89
C HIS A 121 8.49 -2.54 -16.40
N ARG A 122 8.03 -3.61 -17.08
CA ARG A 122 8.93 -4.62 -17.66
C ARG A 122 9.89 -4.02 -18.68
N LYS A 123 9.40 -3.12 -19.54
CA LYS A 123 10.25 -2.42 -20.52
C LYS A 123 11.30 -1.55 -19.83
N TRP A 124 10.90 -0.74 -18.86
CA TRP A 124 11.81 0.10 -18.07
C TRP A 124 12.91 -0.72 -17.36
N MET A 125 12.54 -1.84 -16.74
CA MET A 125 13.50 -2.75 -16.09
C MET A 125 14.48 -3.38 -17.10
N SER A 126 14.03 -3.69 -18.32
CA SER A 126 14.91 -4.20 -19.37
C SER A 126 15.95 -3.17 -19.83
N GLU A 127 15.54 -1.90 -20.00
CA GLU A 127 16.42 -0.80 -20.41
C GLU A 127 17.46 -0.44 -19.33
N LEU A 128 17.16 -0.66 -18.04
CA LEU A 128 18.09 -0.49 -16.94
C LEU A 128 19.15 -1.60 -16.87
N ARG A 129 18.78 -2.83 -17.22
CA ARG A 129 19.71 -3.98 -17.22
C ARG A 129 20.76 -3.88 -18.33
N ASP A 130 20.42 -3.22 -19.42
CA ASP A 130 21.27 -3.09 -20.61
C ASP A 130 22.22 -1.86 -20.53
N ARG A 131 22.29 -1.19 -19.36
CA ARG A 131 23.18 -0.07 -19.04
C ARG A 131 24.28 -0.47 -18.07
#